data_AF-A0A9D5ZTR8-F1
#
_entry.id   AF-A0A9D5ZTR8-F1
#
_cell.length_a   1.000
_cell.length_b   1.000
_cell.length_c   1.000
_cell.angle_alpha   90.00
_cell.angle_beta   90.00
_cell.angle_gamma   90.00
#
_symmetry.space_group_name_H-M   'P 1'
#
loop_
_entity.id
_entity.type
_entity.pdbx_description
1 polymer ?
#
loop_
_entity_poly.entity_id
_entity_poly.type
_entity_poly.pdbx_seq_one_letter_code
_entity_poly.pdbx_strand_id
1 'polypeptide(L)'
;MKEILSDPALQLQVIVTGSHLCPEFGLTYHEIERDGFIISEKVEMLLSSDTPIGIAKSLGLAIIGIAEALQRQSPDIVVLLGDRYEILAAAQAGMFLKIPIAHLHGGELTLGAIDDAIRHAVTKISHLHFTSTPEYRNRGIQLGEP
;
A
#
# COMPACT_ATOMS: atom_id res chain seq x y z
N MET A 1 0.92 8.20 -11.57
CA MET A 1 2.05 7.34 -12.01
C MET A 1 2.70 7.85 -13.30
N LYS A 2 1.97 8.11 -14.38
CA LYS A 2 2.56 8.63 -15.64
C LYS A 2 3.34 9.93 -15.46
N GLU A 3 2.80 10.88 -14.68
CA GLU A 3 3.50 12.13 -14.34
C GLU A 3 4.84 11.89 -13.64
N ILE A 4 4.89 10.97 -12.67
CA ILE A 4 6.12 10.58 -11.96
C ILE A 4 7.13 9.96 -12.95
N LEU A 5 6.65 9.11 -13.86
CA LEU A 5 7.49 8.46 -14.87
C LEU A 5 8.08 9.46 -15.88
N SER A 6 7.36 10.55 -16.19
CA SER A 6 7.82 11.57 -17.14
C SER A 6 8.70 12.66 -16.52
N ASP A 7 8.75 12.75 -15.18
CA ASP A 7 9.52 13.77 -14.49
C ASP A 7 10.96 13.28 -14.23
N PRO A 8 11.99 13.93 -14.80
CA PRO A 8 13.38 13.50 -14.64
C PRO A 8 13.93 13.69 -13.21
N ALA A 9 13.24 14.47 -12.36
CA ALA A 9 13.60 14.62 -10.95
C ALA A 9 13.08 13.47 -10.07
N LEU A 10 12.23 12.59 -10.61
CA LEU A 10 11.60 11.50 -9.88
C LEU A 10 11.96 10.15 -10.50
N GLN A 11 12.21 9.16 -9.64
CA GLN A 11 12.37 7.77 -10.06
C GLN A 11 11.14 6.98 -9.61
N LEU A 12 10.33 6.54 -10.58
CA LEU A 12 9.20 5.65 -10.29
C LEU A 12 9.71 4.23 -9.99
N GLN A 13 9.35 3.70 -8.82
CA GLN A 13 9.51 2.30 -8.46
C GLN A 13 8.13 1.69 -8.21
N VAL A 14 7.90 0.45 -8.67
CA VAL A 14 6.61 -0.22 -8.55
C VAL A 14 6.80 -1.58 -7.89
N ILE A 15 6.26 -1.73 -6.69
CA ILE A 15 6.18 -3.03 -5.99
C ILE A 15 4.77 -3.57 -6.21
N VAL A 16 4.67 -4.76 -6.80
CA VAL A 16 3.39 -5.43 -7.05
C VAL A 16 3.24 -6.60 -6.09
N THR A 17 2.07 -6.73 -5.47
CA THR A 17 1.77 -7.78 -4.49
C THR A 17 0.29 -8.17 -4.54
N GLY A 18 -0.15 -9.04 -3.62
CA GLY A 18 -1.54 -9.40 -3.43
C GLY A 18 -2.16 -10.06 -4.66
N SER A 19 -3.40 -9.68 -4.97
CA SER A 19 -4.19 -10.28 -6.04
C SER A 19 -3.60 -10.11 -7.44
N HIS A 20 -2.71 -9.13 -7.65
CA HIS A 20 -2.05 -8.94 -8.94
C HIS A 20 -1.19 -10.13 -9.36
N LEU A 21 -0.64 -10.89 -8.40
CA LEU A 21 0.23 -12.04 -8.65
C LEU A 21 -0.50 -13.39 -8.58
N CYS A 22 -1.82 -13.36 -8.40
CA CYS A 22 -2.62 -14.55 -8.13
C CYS A 22 -3.33 -15.01 -9.43
N PRO A 23 -3.14 -16.27 -9.86
CA PRO A 23 -3.80 -16.81 -11.06
C PRO A 23 -5.32 -16.72 -11.04
N GLU A 24 -5.93 -16.94 -9.87
CA GLU A 24 -7.38 -16.92 -9.64
C GLU A 24 -7.99 -15.54 -9.88
N PHE A 25 -7.19 -14.48 -9.72
CA PHE A 25 -7.58 -13.10 -10.01
C PHE A 25 -7.05 -12.59 -11.36
N GLY A 26 -6.51 -13.49 -12.20
CA GLY A 26 -6.16 -13.20 -13.60
C GLY A 26 -4.76 -12.65 -13.84
N LEU A 27 -3.83 -12.73 -12.86
CA LEU A 27 -2.46 -12.22 -12.99
C LEU A 27 -2.39 -10.77 -13.52
N THR A 28 -3.17 -9.87 -12.89
CA THR A 28 -3.34 -8.50 -13.37
C THR A 28 -2.07 -7.64 -13.29
N TYR A 29 -0.95 -8.14 -12.77
CA TYR A 29 0.36 -7.51 -12.97
C TYR A 29 0.71 -7.35 -14.46
N HIS A 30 0.19 -8.21 -15.34
CA HIS A 30 0.36 -8.08 -16.78
C HIS A 30 -0.31 -6.82 -17.35
N GLU A 31 -1.36 -6.30 -16.71
CA GLU A 31 -1.99 -5.03 -17.10
C GLU A 31 -1.06 -3.85 -16.78
N ILE A 32 -0.39 -3.90 -15.62
CA ILE A 32 0.62 -2.91 -15.22
C ILE A 32 1.77 -2.87 -16.24
N GLU A 33 2.28 -4.04 -16.65
CA GLU A 33 3.32 -4.15 -17.67
C GLU A 33 2.83 -3.64 -19.04
N ARG A 34 1.59 -3.97 -19.43
CA ARG A 34 0.99 -3.54 -20.70
C ARG A 34 0.76 -2.03 -20.77
N ASP A 35 0.50 -1.39 -19.64
CA ASP A 35 0.38 0.06 -19.51
C ASP A 35 1.75 0.78 -19.58
N GLY A 36 2.84 0.03 -19.70
CA GLY A 36 4.19 0.54 -19.91
C GLY A 36 4.96 0.80 -18.62
N PHE A 37 4.48 0.32 -17.47
CA PHE A 37 5.18 0.45 -16.20
C PHE A 37 6.14 -0.72 -15.97
N ILE A 38 7.33 -0.41 -15.46
CA ILE A 38 8.32 -1.41 -15.06
C ILE A 38 8.06 -1.78 -13.61
N ILE A 39 7.84 -3.07 -13.35
CA ILE A 39 7.69 -3.61 -12.00
C ILE A 39 9.07 -3.84 -11.41
N SER A 40 9.41 -3.11 -10.34
CA SER A 40 10.69 -3.20 -9.64
C SER A 40 10.79 -4.48 -8.81
N GLU A 41 9.69 -4.86 -8.14
CA GLU A 41 9.62 -6.04 -7.27
C GLU A 41 8.23 -6.69 -7.39
N LYS A 42 8.19 -8.02 -7.37
CA LYS A 42 6.95 -8.80 -7.25
C LYS A 42 7.01 -9.56 -5.93
N VAL A 43 6.10 -9.26 -5.01
CA VAL A 43 6.07 -9.86 -3.67
C VAL A 43 4.84 -10.76 -3.56
N GLU A 44 5.03 -12.07 -3.63
CA GLU A 44 3.96 -13.03 -3.35
C GLU A 44 3.65 -13.07 -1.86
N MET A 45 2.36 -13.00 -1.53
CA MET A 45 1.90 -12.96 -0.13
C MET A 45 0.62 -13.76 0.12
N LEU A 46 -0.16 -14.05 -0.93
CA LEU A 46 -1.46 -14.68 -0.77
C LEU A 46 -1.31 -16.17 -0.51
N LEU A 47 -1.85 -16.61 0.62
CA LEU A 47 -2.19 -18.01 0.78
C LEU A 47 -3.50 -18.29 0.04
N SER A 48 -3.64 -19.49 -0.52
CA SER A 48 -4.90 -19.97 -1.10
C SER A 48 -5.92 -20.28 0.02
N SER A 49 -6.34 -19.23 0.74
CA SER A 49 -7.28 -19.30 1.86
C SER A 49 -7.86 -17.93 2.20
N ASP A 50 -9.16 -17.78 2.04
CA ASP A 50 -9.92 -16.57 2.43
C ASP A 50 -10.44 -16.64 3.87
N THR A 51 -9.94 -17.58 4.68
CA THR A 51 -10.31 -17.66 6.09
C THR A 51 -9.67 -16.51 6.87
N PRO A 52 -10.24 -16.06 8.01
CA PRO A 52 -9.63 -15.00 8.83
C PRO A 52 -8.17 -15.28 9.21
N ILE A 53 -7.83 -16.54 9.51
CA ILE A 53 -6.46 -16.96 9.78
C ILE A 53 -5.58 -16.96 8.52
N GLY A 54 -6.16 -17.27 7.35
CA GLY A 54 -5.48 -17.16 6.05
C GLY A 54 -5.09 -15.73 5.72
N ILE A 55 -5.99 -14.77 5.96
CA ILE A 55 -5.71 -13.34 5.81
C ILE A 55 -4.59 -12.91 6.76
N ALA A 56 -4.67 -13.26 8.04
CA ALA A 56 -3.65 -12.90 9.03
C ALA A 56 -2.25 -13.47 8.68
N LYS A 57 -2.19 -14.71 8.18
CA LYS A 57 -0.94 -15.30 7.70
C LYS A 57 -0.41 -14.61 6.44
N SER A 58 -1.29 -14.30 5.49
CA SER A 58 -0.93 -13.59 4.25
C SER A 58 -0.37 -12.20 4.57
N LEU A 59 -0.96 -11.50 5.53
CA LEU A 59 -0.43 -10.23 6.06
C LEU A 59 0.99 -10.39 6.60
N GLY A 60 1.26 -11.44 7.38
CA GLY A 60 2.61 -11.73 7.89
C GLY A 60 3.64 -11.96 6.78
N LEU A 61 3.26 -12.71 5.74
CA LEU A 61 4.12 -12.93 4.57
C LEU A 61 4.37 -11.64 3.80
N ALA A 62 3.34 -10.79 3.64
CA ALA A 62 3.46 -9.50 3.00
C ALA A 62 4.46 -8.60 3.72
N ILE A 63 4.42 -8.53 5.05
CA ILE A 63 5.36 -7.71 5.83
C ILE A 63 6.80 -8.15 5.57
N ILE A 64 7.07 -9.47 5.61
CA ILE A 64 8.41 -10.02 5.37
C ILE A 64 8.88 -9.64 3.96
N GLY A 65 8.11 -9.98 2.93
CA GLY A 65 8.52 -9.77 1.55
C GLY A 65 8.61 -8.30 1.15
N ILE A 66 7.68 -7.46 1.63
CA ILE A 66 7.70 -6.02 1.35
C ILE A 66 8.85 -5.34 2.09
N ALA A 67 9.18 -5.74 3.32
CA ALA A 67 10.34 -5.19 4.02
C ALA A 67 11.65 -5.48 3.27
N GLU A 68 11.83 -6.70 2.75
CA GLU A 68 12.99 -7.05 1.94
C GLU A 68 13.01 -6.29 0.60
N ALA A 69 11.86 -6.14 -0.06
CA ALA A 69 11.73 -5.37 -1.28
C ALA A 69 12.08 -3.89 -1.07
N LEU A 70 11.52 -3.25 -0.02
CA LEU A 70 11.84 -1.88 0.34
C LEU A 70 13.31 -1.69 0.69
N GLN A 71 13.93 -2.66 1.37
CA GLN A 71 15.36 -2.63 1.67
C GLN A 71 16.20 -2.62 0.38
N ARG A 72 15.87 -3.48 -0.60
CA ARG A 72 16.59 -3.52 -1.89
C ARG A 72 16.37 -2.27 -2.73
N GLN A 73 15.14 -1.77 -2.78
CA GLN A 73 14.77 -0.63 -3.63
C GLN A 73 15.16 0.72 -3.01
N SER A 74 15.31 0.78 -1.69
CA SER A 74 15.73 1.96 -0.91
C SER A 74 15.02 3.27 -1.36
N PRO A 75 13.67 3.30 -1.41
CA PRO A 75 12.95 4.49 -1.85
C PRO A 75 13.04 5.64 -0.83
N ASP A 76 13.02 6.88 -1.32
CA ASP A 76 12.95 8.08 -0.48
C ASP A 76 11.56 8.27 0.16
N ILE A 77 10.51 7.75 -0.49
CA ILE A 77 9.12 7.80 -0.02
C ILE A 77 8.32 6.64 -0.60
N VAL A 78 7.38 6.09 0.18
CA VAL A 78 6.41 5.09 -0.27
C VAL A 78 5.04 5.73 -0.41
N VAL A 79 4.37 5.50 -1.54
CA VAL A 79 3.00 5.94 -1.79
C VAL A 79 2.04 4.76 -1.61
N LEU A 80 1.09 4.91 -0.71
CA LEU A 80 0.10 3.89 -0.38
C LEU A 80 -1.31 4.42 -0.64
N LEU A 81 -2.15 3.64 -1.32
CA LEU A 81 -3.53 4.00 -1.61
C LEU A 81 -4.47 3.00 -0.96
N GLY A 82 -5.48 3.52 -0.26
CA GLY A 82 -6.59 2.72 0.25
C GLY A 82 -6.31 2.09 1.62
N ASP A 83 -6.89 0.92 1.83
CA ASP A 83 -7.22 0.40 3.16
C ASP A 83 -7.23 -1.14 3.24
N ARG A 84 -6.68 -1.82 2.24
CA ARG A 84 -6.55 -3.27 2.26
C ARG A 84 -5.42 -3.74 3.17
N TYR A 85 -5.46 -5.01 3.58
CA TYR A 85 -4.48 -5.58 4.51
C TYR A 85 -3.05 -5.59 3.94
N GLU A 86 -2.84 -5.75 2.63
CA GLU A 86 -1.52 -5.57 2.02
C GLU A 86 -0.96 -4.14 2.18
N ILE A 87 -1.84 -3.13 2.23
CA ILE A 87 -1.46 -1.73 2.46
C ILE A 87 -1.01 -1.54 3.91
N LEU A 88 -1.68 -2.20 4.86
CA LEU A 88 -1.23 -2.24 6.25
C LEU A 88 0.17 -2.85 6.38
N ALA A 89 0.42 -3.97 5.68
CA ALA A 89 1.74 -4.59 5.66
C ALA A 89 2.82 -3.66 5.11
N ALA A 90 2.54 -2.98 3.98
CA ALA A 90 3.46 -2.04 3.39
C ALA A 90 3.74 -0.83 4.30
N ALA A 91 2.70 -0.31 4.97
CA ALA A 91 2.84 0.78 5.92
C ALA A 91 3.70 0.39 7.12
N GLN A 92 3.48 -0.80 7.69
CA GLN A 92 4.28 -1.31 8.80
C GLN A 92 5.74 -1.55 8.39
N ALA A 93 5.98 -2.15 7.22
CA ALA A 93 7.33 -2.36 6.69
C ALA A 93 8.06 -1.02 6.50
N GLY A 94 7.42 -0.03 5.86
CA GLY A 94 7.97 1.32 5.68
C GLY A 94 8.27 2.00 7.02
N MET A 95 7.37 1.90 7.99
CA MET A 95 7.55 2.45 9.34
C MET A 95 8.79 1.88 10.03
N PHE A 96 8.98 0.56 10.04
CA PHE A 96 10.14 -0.06 10.69
C PHE A 96 11.46 0.26 9.97
N LEU A 97 11.41 0.43 8.65
CA LEU A 97 12.55 0.86 7.84
C LEU A 97 12.79 2.38 7.89
N LYS A 98 11.92 3.13 8.59
CA LYS A 98 11.96 4.60 8.70
C LYS A 98 11.86 5.31 7.33
N ILE A 99 11.12 4.72 6.41
CA ILE A 99 10.85 5.30 5.10
C ILE A 99 9.57 6.16 5.24
N PRO A 100 9.60 7.44 4.81
CA PRO A 100 8.41 8.28 4.78
C PRO A 100 7.28 7.66 3.97
N ILE A 101 6.03 7.86 4.41
CA ILE A 101 4.84 7.30 3.76
C ILE A 101 3.86 8.41 3.41
N ALA A 102 3.44 8.42 2.14
CA ALA A 102 2.33 9.21 1.63
C ALA A 102 1.08 8.33 1.49
N HIS A 103 0.05 8.59 2.31
CA HIS A 103 -1.21 7.85 2.28
C HIS A 103 -2.28 8.62 1.50
N LEU A 104 -2.82 7.97 0.47
CA LEU A 104 -3.90 8.46 -0.36
C LEU A 104 -5.23 7.82 0.10
N HIS A 105 -6.30 8.61 0.04
CA HIS A 105 -7.65 8.19 0.45
C HIS A 105 -7.76 7.83 1.95
N GLY A 106 -6.91 8.44 2.78
CA GLY A 106 -7.07 8.44 4.23
C GLY A 106 -8.34 9.16 4.68
N GLY A 107 -8.85 8.77 5.84
CA GLY A 107 -10.00 9.44 6.46
C GLY A 107 -11.35 9.19 5.79
N GLU A 108 -11.50 8.30 4.80
CA GLU A 108 -12.81 7.83 4.32
C GLU A 108 -13.48 6.89 5.34
N LEU A 109 -14.79 6.64 5.20
CA LEU A 109 -15.53 5.72 6.06
C LEU A 109 -16.14 4.58 5.26
N THR A 110 -15.86 3.35 5.70
CA THR A 110 -16.49 2.12 5.19
C THR A 110 -17.14 1.39 6.36
N LEU A 111 -18.34 1.84 6.74
CA LEU A 111 -19.03 1.41 7.97
C LEU A 111 -19.14 -0.12 8.08
N GLY A 112 -18.60 -0.67 9.15
CA GLY A 112 -18.69 -2.09 9.49
C GLY A 112 -17.68 -3.00 8.77
N ALA A 113 -16.78 -2.44 7.97
CA ALA A 113 -15.71 -3.18 7.31
C ALA A 113 -14.40 -3.13 8.12
N ILE A 114 -13.61 -4.20 8.08
CA ILE A 114 -12.26 -4.23 8.68
C ILE A 114 -11.35 -3.16 8.04
N ASP A 115 -11.64 -2.81 6.80
CA ASP A 115 -10.98 -1.80 5.99
C ASP A 115 -10.98 -0.43 6.69
N ASP A 116 -12.01 -0.08 7.47
CA ASP A 116 -12.05 1.20 8.19
C ASP A 116 -10.96 1.29 9.27
N ALA A 117 -10.78 0.20 10.03
CA ALA A 117 -9.73 0.09 11.04
C ALA A 117 -8.34 0.10 10.40
N ILE A 118 -8.18 -0.61 9.27
CA ILE A 118 -6.93 -0.60 8.52
C ILE A 118 -6.62 0.81 7.99
N ARG A 119 -7.59 1.49 7.39
CA ARG A 119 -7.45 2.85 6.87
C ARG A 119 -6.93 3.79 7.95
N HIS A 120 -7.55 3.78 9.13
CA HIS A 120 -7.15 4.63 10.24
C HIS A 120 -5.76 4.27 10.77
N ALA A 121 -5.41 2.98 10.84
CA ALA A 121 -4.07 2.54 11.22
C ALA A 121 -3.01 3.03 10.23
N VAL A 122 -3.25 2.88 8.92
CA VAL A 122 -2.34 3.35 7.87
C VAL A 122 -2.20 4.87 7.94
N THR A 123 -3.29 5.61 8.15
CA THR A 123 -3.25 7.05 8.38
C THR A 123 -2.38 7.40 9.60
N LYS A 124 -2.49 6.71 10.74
CA LYS A 124 -1.62 6.97 11.91
C LYS A 124 -0.14 6.65 11.68
N ILE A 125 0.17 5.73 10.77
CA ILE A 125 1.55 5.34 10.44
C ILE A 125 2.16 6.31 9.42
N SER A 126 1.32 7.00 8.65
CA SER A 126 1.76 7.79 7.49
C SER A 126 2.18 9.21 7.85
N HIS A 127 3.06 9.79 7.03
CA HIS A 127 3.67 11.09 7.29
C HIS A 127 2.99 12.21 6.49
N LEU A 128 2.53 11.88 5.28
CA LEU A 128 1.80 12.77 4.39
C LEU A 128 0.43 12.18 4.08
N HIS A 129 -0.60 13.02 4.08
CA HIS A 129 -1.99 12.61 3.91
C HIS A 129 -2.63 13.32 2.72
N PHE A 130 -3.04 12.55 1.71
CA PHE A 130 -3.69 13.03 0.49
C PHE A 130 -5.14 12.55 0.46
N THR A 131 -6.02 13.35 1.06
CA THR A 131 -7.45 13.05 1.18
C THR A 131 -8.23 13.52 -0.06
N SER A 132 -9.35 12.83 -0.36
CA SER A 132 -10.17 13.12 -1.54
C SER A 132 -11.19 14.25 -1.31
N THR A 133 -11.54 14.55 -0.05
CA THR A 133 -12.45 15.66 0.31
C THR A 133 -12.05 16.36 1.62
N PRO A 134 -12.50 17.62 1.86
CA PRO A 134 -12.27 18.32 3.12
C PRO A 134 -12.83 17.59 4.36
N GLU A 135 -13.94 16.87 4.22
CA GLU A 135 -14.54 16.10 5.31
C GLU A 135 -13.61 14.97 5.77
N TYR A 136 -12.96 14.28 4.84
CA TYR A 136 -12.00 13.21 5.15
C TYR A 136 -10.71 13.77 5.74
N ARG A 137 -10.27 14.93 5.26
CA ARG A 137 -9.18 15.70 5.89
C ARG A 137 -9.46 15.98 7.36
N ASN A 138 -10.67 16.49 7.66
CA ASN A 138 -11.05 16.81 9.04
C ASN A 138 -11.06 15.56 9.94
N ARG A 139 -11.38 14.39 9.40
CA ARG A 139 -11.28 13.11 10.11
C ARG A 139 -9.83 12.72 10.38
N GLY A 140 -8.93 12.90 9.42
CA GLY A 140 -7.48 12.74 9.64
C GLY A 140 -6.96 13.64 10.76
N ILE A 141 -7.37 14.91 10.77
CA ILE A 141 -7.06 15.87 11.83
C ILE A 141 -7.59 15.42 13.19
N GLN A 142 -8.80 14.87 13.23
CA GLN A 142 -9.38 14.32 14.45
C GLN A 142 -8.59 13.11 14.98
N LEU A 143 -7.96 12.32 14.10
CA LEU A 143 -7.03 11.24 14.46
C LEU A 143 -5.65 11.75 14.92
N GLY A 144 -5.43 13.08 14.89
CA GLY A 144 -4.19 13.73 15.28
C GLY A 144 -3.15 13.80 14.17
N GLU A 145 -3.56 13.65 12.91
CA GLU A 145 -2.68 13.74 11.74
C GLU A 145 -2.84 15.09 10.99
N PRO A 146 -1.79 15.63 10.36
CA PRO A 146 -1.81 16.96 9.71
C PRO A 146 -2.65 17.04 8.41
#